data_AF-A0A6I7MPK2-F1
#
_entry.id   AF-A0A6I7MPK2-F1
#
_cell.length_a   1.000
_cell.length_b   1.000
_cell.length_c   1.000
_cell.angle_alpha   90.00
_cell.angle_beta   90.00
_cell.angle_gamma   90.00
#
_symmetry.space_group_name_H-M   'P 1'
#
loop_
_entity.id
_entity.type
_entity.pdbx_description
1 polymer ?
#
loop_
_entity_poly.entity_id
_entity_poly.type
_entity_poly.pdbx_seq_one_letter_code
_entity_poly.pdbx_strand_id
1 'polypeptide(L)'
;MTYCTSKNIRFNPVLCHQHPTKIKLFSVWNDWGDGLSIYRNFGEDINFTAPVWDKENQVYYRFAYFRKYKELDGKQEPAGAEVYLIVLDKGFQLLSETPMET
;
A
#
# COMPACT_ATOMS: atom_id res chain seq x y z
N MET A 1 17.26 11.95 35.05
CA MET A 1 16.82 13.19 34.39
C MET A 1 16.89 13.00 32.89
N THR A 2 15.75 12.81 32.22
CA THR A 2 15.59 13.09 30.79
C THR A 2 14.15 13.51 30.59
N TYR A 3 13.96 14.67 29.98
CA TYR A 3 12.71 15.42 29.94
C TYR A 3 11.80 14.90 28.82
N CYS A 4 10.52 14.67 29.12
CA CYS A 4 9.45 14.66 28.13
C CYS A 4 8.64 15.95 28.27
N THR A 5 8.88 16.89 27.36
CA THR A 5 8.07 18.10 27.13
C THR A 5 7.95 18.23 25.61
N SER A 6 6.81 18.51 24.96
CA SER A 6 5.53 19.02 25.42
C SER A 6 4.44 18.75 24.36
N LYS A 7 3.19 18.54 24.81
CA LYS A 7 1.90 19.08 24.29
C LYS A 7 1.59 18.83 22.79
N ASN A 8 0.51 18.19 22.35
CA ASN A 8 -0.82 17.89 22.89
C ASN A 8 -1.39 16.73 22.04
N ILE A 9 -1.70 15.58 22.65
CA ILE A 9 -2.82 14.67 22.34
C ILE A 9 -2.88 13.75 23.57
N ARG A 10 -4.05 13.62 24.21
CA ARG A 10 -4.23 12.76 25.38
C ARG A 10 -4.09 11.30 24.94
N PHE A 11 -2.94 10.67 25.23
CA PHE A 11 -2.84 9.22 25.16
C PHE A 11 -3.43 8.60 26.42
N ASN A 12 -4.36 7.67 26.19
CA ASN A 12 -4.95 6.80 27.19
C ASN A 12 -3.82 5.98 27.89
N PRO A 13 -3.71 5.96 29.23
CA PRO A 13 -2.52 5.46 29.94
C PRO A 13 -2.40 3.92 30.03
N VAL A 14 -3.19 3.17 29.28
CA VAL A 14 -3.12 1.70 29.27
C VAL A 14 -2.62 1.27 27.90
N LEU A 15 -1.53 0.50 27.85
CA LEU A 15 -0.85 -0.12 26.68
C LEU A 15 0.61 0.33 26.44
N CYS A 16 1.36 0.66 27.49
CA CYS A 16 2.82 0.71 27.42
C CYS A 16 3.44 -0.45 28.20
N HIS A 17 3.08 -1.70 27.89
CA HIS A 17 3.77 -2.91 28.38
C HIS A 17 3.54 -4.05 27.39
N GLN A 18 4.41 -4.16 26.39
CA GLN A 18 4.84 -5.43 25.81
C GLN A 18 5.96 -5.15 24.80
N HIS A 19 7.20 -5.34 25.24
CA HIS A 19 8.30 -5.63 24.33
C HIS A 19 8.28 -7.14 24.07
N PRO A 20 7.99 -7.63 22.85
CA PRO A 20 8.42 -8.96 22.49
C PRO A 20 9.92 -8.91 22.15
N THR A 21 10.72 -9.26 23.15
CA THR A 21 12.11 -9.68 22.97
C THR A 21 12.13 -11.00 22.19
N LYS A 22 13.07 -11.08 21.22
CA LYS A 22 13.38 -12.25 20.37
C LYS A 22 12.37 -12.56 19.25
N ILE A 23 12.54 -11.87 18.13
CA ILE A 23 12.14 -12.41 16.82
C ILE A 23 13.01 -13.65 16.56
N LYS A 24 12.43 -14.85 16.65
CA LYS A 24 13.07 -16.08 16.18
C LYS A 24 13.19 -15.97 14.65
N LEU A 25 14.37 -15.64 14.16
CA LEU A 25 14.69 -15.56 12.73
C LEU A 25 14.68 -16.92 11.99
N PHE A 26 14.22 -18.01 12.62
CA PHE A 26 14.47 -19.38 12.15
C PHE A 26 13.22 -20.18 11.73
N SER A 27 12.03 -19.57 11.67
CA SER A 27 10.81 -20.28 11.21
C SER A 27 10.28 -19.82 9.85
N VAL A 28 11.04 -19.04 9.08
CA VAL A 28 10.62 -18.54 7.75
C VAL A 28 11.05 -19.47 6.61
N TRP A 29 11.78 -20.56 6.88
CA TRP A 29 12.43 -21.37 5.84
C TRP A 29 11.89 -22.80 5.66
N ASN A 30 10.62 -23.07 5.97
CA ASN A 30 9.98 -24.35 5.63
C ASN A 30 8.51 -24.12 5.26
N ASP A 31 8.25 -23.55 4.09
CA ASP A 31 6.94 -23.70 3.44
C ASP A 31 7.03 -23.47 1.92
N TRP A 32 7.83 -24.30 1.23
CA TRP A 32 7.84 -24.35 -0.24
C TRP A 32 6.70 -25.23 -0.75
N GLY A 33 5.47 -24.89 -0.36
CA GLY A 33 4.23 -25.55 -0.78
C GLY A 33 3.26 -24.64 -1.53
N ASP A 34 3.24 -23.34 -1.27
CA ASP A 34 2.15 -22.44 -1.68
C ASP A 34 2.61 -21.14 -2.37
N GLY A 35 3.65 -21.22 -3.22
CA GLY A 35 4.08 -20.07 -4.03
C GLY A 35 3.02 -19.53 -5.00
N LEU A 36 1.97 -20.30 -5.29
CA LEU A 36 0.92 -19.92 -6.24
C LEU A 36 -0.21 -19.08 -5.60
N SER A 37 -0.49 -19.27 -4.31
CA SER A 37 -1.62 -18.60 -3.64
C SER A 37 -1.29 -17.16 -3.25
N ILE A 38 -0.04 -16.88 -2.88
CA ILE A 38 0.44 -15.54 -2.54
C ILE A 38 0.41 -14.61 -3.75
N TYR A 39 0.89 -15.07 -4.92
CA TYR A 39 0.82 -14.30 -6.17
C TYR A 39 -0.62 -13.99 -6.61
N ARG A 40 -1.57 -14.88 -6.30
CA ARG A 40 -2.99 -14.74 -6.67
C ARG A 40 -3.66 -13.55 -5.98
N ASN A 41 -3.29 -13.26 -4.73
CA ASN A 41 -3.84 -12.13 -3.99
C ASN A 41 -3.18 -10.79 -4.36
N PHE A 42 -1.87 -10.75 -4.60
CA PHE A 42 -1.18 -9.49 -4.96
C PHE A 42 -1.61 -8.89 -6.31
N GLY A 43 -2.17 -9.71 -7.21
CA GLY A 43 -2.64 -9.25 -8.52
C GLY A 43 -3.94 -8.45 -8.45
N GLU A 44 -4.79 -8.74 -7.46
CA GLU A 44 -6.09 -8.08 -7.24
C GLU A 44 -5.98 -6.88 -6.29
N ASP A 45 -4.83 -6.73 -5.61
CA ASP A 45 -4.53 -5.58 -4.77
C ASP A 45 -4.37 -4.28 -5.58
N ILE A 46 -4.62 -3.16 -4.91
CA ILE A 46 -4.36 -1.83 -5.49
C ILE A 46 -2.86 -1.66 -5.73
N ASN A 47 -2.51 -1.36 -6.98
CA ASN A 47 -1.14 -1.11 -7.38
C ASN A 47 -0.95 0.38 -7.66
N PHE A 48 0.26 0.88 -7.46
CA PHE A 48 0.56 2.29 -7.72
C PHE A 48 1.85 2.47 -8.51
N THR A 49 1.87 3.43 -9.42
CA THR A 49 3.11 3.86 -10.06
C THR A 49 3.90 4.78 -9.13
N ALA A 50 5.19 4.97 -9.47
CA ALA A 50 5.98 6.02 -8.85
C ALA A 50 5.35 7.40 -9.13
N PRO A 51 5.36 8.33 -8.15
CA PRO A 51 4.88 9.68 -8.35
C PRO A 51 5.84 10.49 -9.23
N VAL A 52 5.27 11.27 -10.14
CA VAL A 52 5.96 12.20 -11.04
C VAL A 52 5.69 13.61 -10.55
N TRP A 53 6.75 14.37 -10.29
CA TRP A 53 6.65 15.77 -9.84
C TRP A 53 6.40 16.71 -11.02
N ASP A 54 5.34 17.51 -10.92
CA ASP A 54 5.09 18.66 -11.80
C ASP A 54 5.58 19.95 -11.13
N LYS A 55 6.61 20.55 -11.72
CA LYS A 55 7.23 21.78 -11.22
C LYS A 55 6.39 23.03 -11.47
N GLU A 56 5.49 23.04 -12.45
CA GLU A 56 4.70 24.23 -12.76
C GLU A 56 3.52 24.34 -11.79
N ASN A 57 2.78 23.25 -11.65
CA ASN A 57 1.61 23.21 -10.77
C ASN A 57 1.95 22.86 -9.32
N GLN A 58 3.21 22.49 -9.04
CA GLN A 58 3.71 22.14 -7.70
C GLN A 58 2.92 20.97 -7.07
N VAL A 59 2.63 19.95 -7.87
CA VAL A 59 1.89 18.74 -7.47
C VAL A 59 2.61 17.47 -7.95
N TYR A 60 2.34 16.34 -7.32
CA TYR A 60 2.71 15.03 -7.85
C TYR A 60 1.53 14.37 -8.55
N TYR A 61 1.80 13.76 -9.70
CA TYR A 61 0.87 12.87 -10.39
C TYR A 61 1.31 11.43 -10.21
N ARG A 62 0.37 10.49 -9.98
CA ARG A 62 0.64 9.06 -10.05
C ARG A 62 -0.60 8.30 -10.48
N PHE A 63 -0.43 7.10 -11.02
CA PHE A 63 -1.56 6.22 -11.28
C PHE A 63 -1.73 5.24 -10.13
N ALA A 64 -2.98 5.06 -9.71
CA ALA A 64 -3.43 3.89 -8.97
C ALA A 64 -4.19 2.98 -9.93
N TYR A 65 -4.01 1.67 -9.84
CA TYR A 65 -4.71 0.75 -10.72
C TYR A 65 -4.98 -0.60 -10.06
N PHE A 66 -6.09 -1.22 -10.44
CA PHE A 66 -6.49 -2.56 -10.06
C PHE A 66 -6.52 -3.41 -11.32
N ARG A 67 -5.81 -4.53 -11.33
CA ARG A 67 -5.88 -5.45 -12.47
C ARG A 67 -7.11 -6.33 -12.31
N LYS A 68 -7.91 -6.40 -13.37
CA LYS A 68 -9.04 -7.31 -13.44
C LYS A 68 -8.59 -8.58 -14.14
N TYR A 69 -8.90 -9.70 -13.53
CA TYR A 69 -8.74 -11.02 -14.13
C TYR A 69 -10.12 -11.65 -14.31
N LYS A 70 -10.26 -12.46 -15.36
CA LYS A 70 -11.41 -13.34 -15.54
C LYS A 70 -10.92 -14.78 -15.39
N GLU A 71 -11.73 -15.63 -14.78
CA GLU A 71 -11.45 -17.07 -14.77
C GLU A 71 -12.03 -17.71 -16.04
N LEU A 72 -11.16 -18.35 -16.82
CA LEU A 72 -11.52 -19.13 -18.00
C LEU A 72 -10.88 -20.51 -17.86
N ASP A 73 -11.68 -21.57 -17.80
CA ASP A 73 -11.23 -22.96 -17.65
C ASP A 73 -10.23 -23.18 -16.50
N GLY A 74 -10.46 -22.53 -15.35
CA GLY A 74 -9.59 -22.61 -14.17
C GLY A 74 -8.27 -21.84 -14.29
N LYS A 75 -8.08 -21.03 -15.34
CA LYS A 75 -6.95 -20.12 -15.51
C LYS A 75 -7.41 -18.67 -15.39
N GLN A 76 -6.63 -17.84 -14.71
CA GLN A 76 -6.84 -16.39 -14.70
C GLN A 76 -6.28 -15.80 -15.99
N GLU A 77 -7.13 -15.17 -16.78
CA GLU A 77 -6.74 -14.36 -17.93
C GLU A 77 -6.87 -12.87 -17.60
N PRO A 78 -5.96 -12.01 -18.08
CA PRO A 78 -6.12 -10.56 -17.96
C PRO A 78 -7.42 -10.11 -18.64
N ALA A 79 -8.27 -9.41 -17.90
CA ALA A 79 -9.56 -8.90 -18.38
C ALA A 79 -9.58 -7.36 -18.52
N GLY A 80 -8.57 -6.68 -17.96
CA GLY A 80 -8.43 -5.23 -18.04
C GLY A 80 -7.83 -4.65 -16.76
N ALA A 81 -8.00 -3.35 -16.57
CA ALA A 81 -7.66 -2.68 -15.32
C ALA A 81 -8.62 -1.50 -15.07
N GLU A 82 -8.93 -1.23 -13.81
CA GLU A 82 -9.44 0.09 -13.39
C GLU A 82 -8.24 0.97 -13.08
N VAL A 83 -8.18 2.17 -13.67
CA VAL A 83 -7.05 3.08 -13.52
C VAL A 83 -7.56 4.43 -13.03
N TYR A 84 -6.83 5.02 -12.09
CA TYR A 84 -7.13 6.32 -11.49
C TYR A 84 -5.90 7.21 -11.58
N LEU A 85 -6.10 8.46 -11.99
CA LEU A 85 -5.09 9.51 -11.86
C LEU A 85 -5.21 10.15 -10.47
N ILE A 86 -4.13 10.07 -9.71
CA ILE A 86 -4.01 10.64 -8.37
C ILE A 86 -3.15 11.90 -8.46
N VAL A 87 -3.65 12.99 -7.87
CA VAL A 87 -2.92 14.26 -7.71
C VAL A 87 -2.65 14.50 -6.23
N LEU A 88 -1.39 14.76 -5.89
CA LEU A 88 -0.94 14.97 -4.51
C LEU A 88 -0.22 16.32 -4.37
N ASP A 89 -0.25 16.88 -3.17
CA ASP A 89 0.57 18.05 -2.84
C ASP A 89 2.03 17.65 -2.48
N LYS A 90 2.84 18.65 -2.11
CA LYS A 90 4.24 18.46 -1.69
C LYS A 90 4.41 17.57 -0.45
N GLY A 91 3.40 17.53 0.41
CA GLY A 91 3.36 16.69 1.61
C GLY A 91 2.80 15.30 1.35
N PHE A 92 2.61 14.92 0.07
CA PHE A 92 1.95 13.69 -0.35
C PHE A 92 0.50 13.55 0.16
N GLN A 93 -0.17 14.67 0.41
CA GLN A 93 -1.60 14.68 0.72
C GLN A 93 -2.41 14.62 -0.58
N LEU A 94 -3.50 13.86 -0.55
CA LEU A 94 -4.40 13.71 -1.70
C LEU A 94 -5.13 15.02 -1.99
N LEU A 95 -5.00 15.52 -3.22
CA LEU A 95 -5.74 16.67 -3.72
C LEU A 95 -6.92 16.25 -4.58
N SER A 96 -6.72 15.28 -5.48
CA SER A 96 -7.80 14.73 -6.31
C SER A 96 -7.51 13.31 -6.79
N GLU A 97 -8.57 12.59 -7.10
CA GLU A 97 -8.57 11.28 -7.75
C GLU A 97 -9.58 11.31 -8.89
N THR A 98 -9.14 10.94 -10.10
CA THR A 98 -9.99 10.92 -11.30
C THR A 98 -9.95 9.54 -11.93
N PRO A 99 -11.11 8.85 -12.11
CA PRO A 99 -11.15 7.60 -12.85
C PRO A 99 -10.80 7.86 -14.32
N MET A 100 -10.00 6.98 -14.89
CA MET A 100 -9.62 7.01 -16.29
C MET A 100 -10.51 6.06 -17.06
N GLU A 101 -11.24 6.57 -18.05
CA GLU A 101 -11.92 5.73 -19.04
C GLU A 101 -10.86 5.12 -19.95
N THR A 102 -10.79 3.80 -20.02
CA THR A 102 -9.82 3.03 -20.83
C THR A 102 -10.50 2.25 -21.94
#